data_AF-A0A1L8CPI5-F1
#
_entry.id   AF-A0A1L8CPI5-F1
#
_cell.length_a   1.000
_cell.length_b   1.000
_cell.length_c   1.000
_cell.angle_alpha   90.00
_cell.angle_beta   90.00
_cell.angle_gamma   90.00
#
_symmetry.space_group_name_H-M   'P 1'
#
loop_
_entity.id
_entity.type
_entity.pdbx_description
1 polymer ?
#
loop_
_entity_poly.entity_id
_entity_poly.type
_entity_poly.pdbx_seq_one_letter_code
_entity_poly.pdbx_strand_id
1 'polypeptide(L)'
;MVSISTIRDGKYYDNSCVLKAGEHDFIKRDSFVLYSRARIEPAEKIMKGVECNEFIYKGIMNANSFQSICDGLMKSHHASPKVKKFFSDSVG
;
A
#
# COMPACT_ATOMS: atom_id res chain seq x y z
N MET A 1 3.02 -6.43 1.57
CA MET A 1 3.54 -5.04 1.52
C MET A 1 3.21 -4.41 0.17
N VAL A 2 2.83 -3.12 0.19
CA VAL A 2 2.61 -2.28 -0.99
C VAL A 2 3.47 -1.03 -0.92
N SER A 3 3.66 -0.33 -2.04
CA SER A 3 4.35 0.96 -2.09
C SER A 3 3.36 2.08 -2.37
N ILE A 4 3.67 3.29 -1.91
CA ILE A 4 2.88 4.49 -2.18
C ILE A 4 3.75 5.44 -3.02
N SER A 5 3.19 5.99 -4.08
CA SER A 5 3.88 6.90 -4.99
C SER A 5 3.08 8.18 -5.18
N THR A 6 3.76 9.32 -5.22
CA THR A 6 3.13 10.62 -5.50
C THR A 6 2.55 10.66 -6.91
N ILE A 7 1.35 11.20 -7.06
CA ILE A 7 0.73 11.49 -8.35
C ILE A 7 1.49 12.66 -9.00
N ARG A 8 1.81 12.55 -10.29
CA ARG A 8 2.49 13.58 -11.05
C ARG A 8 1.66 13.95 -12.27
N ASP A 9 1.56 15.23 -12.56
CA ASP A 9 0.75 15.73 -13.68
C ASP A 9 1.20 15.12 -15.00
N GLY A 10 0.21 14.75 -15.83
CA GLY A 10 0.43 14.11 -17.12
C GLY A 10 0.99 12.69 -17.08
N LYS A 11 1.19 12.10 -15.90
CA LYS A 11 1.64 10.70 -15.77
C LYS A 11 0.47 9.79 -15.42
N TYR A 12 0.38 8.68 -16.14
CA TYR A 12 -0.53 7.60 -15.79
C TYR A 12 -0.21 7.04 -14.40
N TYR A 13 -1.25 6.73 -13.63
CA TYR A 13 -1.18 6.06 -12.35
C TYR A 13 -2.38 5.13 -12.16
N ASP A 14 -2.22 4.16 -11.26
CA ASP A 14 -3.32 3.28 -10.88
C ASP A 14 -4.28 4.02 -9.94
N ASN A 15 -5.50 4.28 -10.42
CA ASN A 15 -6.50 5.04 -9.67
C ASN A 15 -7.38 4.17 -8.75
N SER A 16 -7.08 2.88 -8.60
CA SER A 16 -7.83 1.97 -7.72
C SER A 16 -7.76 2.36 -6.23
N CYS A 17 -6.70 3.05 -5.81
CA CYS A 17 -6.60 3.67 -4.49
C CYS A 17 -5.73 4.93 -4.56
N VAL A 18 -6.36 6.08 -4.28
CA VAL A 18 -5.70 7.38 -4.14
C VAL A 18 -5.79 7.81 -2.68
N LEU A 19 -4.66 8.21 -2.12
CA LEU A 19 -4.52 8.76 -0.79
C LEU A 19 -4.30 10.27 -0.91
N LYS A 20 -5.18 11.08 -0.32
CA LYS A 20 -5.07 12.53 -0.36
C LYS A 20 -4.03 13.07 0.61
N ALA A 21 -3.45 14.21 0.25
CA ALA A 21 -2.55 14.92 1.14
C ALA A 21 -3.20 15.16 2.51
N GLY A 22 -2.50 14.80 3.59
CA GLY A 22 -2.98 14.97 4.96
C GLY A 22 -3.80 13.81 5.54
N GLU A 23 -4.19 12.80 4.75
CA GLU A 23 -4.90 11.61 5.30
C GLU A 23 -4.04 10.79 6.28
N HIS A 24 -2.73 10.91 6.17
CA HIS A 24 -1.76 10.37 7.10
C HIS A 24 -0.52 11.25 7.09
N ASP A 25 0.21 11.33 8.21
CA ASP A 25 1.38 12.22 8.35
C ASP A 25 2.45 11.97 7.29
N PHE A 26 2.58 10.74 6.81
CA PHE A 26 3.49 10.38 5.73
C PHE A 26 3.05 10.89 4.34
N ILE A 27 1.76 11.14 4.11
CA ILE A 27 1.20 11.53 2.81
C ILE A 27 1.15 13.05 2.70
N LYS A 28 2.23 13.65 2.20
CA LYS A 28 2.35 15.12 2.04
C LYS A 28 1.78 15.66 0.72
N ARG A 29 1.51 14.78 -0.23
CA ARG A 29 0.97 15.09 -1.56
C ARG A 29 0.02 13.97 -1.96
N ASP A 30 -0.96 14.29 -2.80
CA ASP A 30 -1.83 13.29 -3.41
C ASP A 30 -0.99 12.18 -4.04
N SER A 31 -1.29 10.96 -3.62
CA SER A 31 -0.49 9.77 -3.90
C SER A 31 -1.39 8.62 -4.26
N PHE A 32 -0.85 7.62 -4.92
CA PHE A 32 -1.55 6.39 -5.27
C PHE A 32 -0.79 5.17 -4.75
N VAL A 33 -1.50 4.08 -4.53
CA VAL A 33 -0.90 2.80 -4.15
C VAL A 33 -0.40 2.09 -5.41
N LEU A 34 0.88 1.73 -5.44
CA LEU A 34 1.52 1.09 -6.59
C LEU A 34 1.42 -0.44 -6.49
N TYR A 35 0.26 -0.98 -6.86
CA TYR A 35 -0.02 -2.41 -6.74
C TYR A 35 0.79 -3.31 -7.68
N SER A 36 1.29 -2.80 -8.80
CA SER A 36 2.20 -3.55 -9.69
C SER A 36 3.50 -4.00 -9.00
N ARG A 37 3.86 -3.37 -7.87
CA ARG A 37 5.01 -3.72 -7.03
C ARG A 37 4.62 -4.33 -5.68
N ALA A 38 3.36 -4.74 -5.53
CA ALA A 38 2.91 -5.42 -4.33
C ALA A 38 3.64 -6.75 -4.17
N ARG A 39 4.02 -7.07 -2.94
CA ARG A 39 4.74 -8.31 -2.61
C ARG A 39 4.27 -8.89 -1.29
N ILE A 40 4.32 -10.22 -1.19
CA ILE A 40 4.05 -10.95 0.04
C ILE A 40 5.35 -10.97 0.84
N GLU A 41 5.28 -10.57 2.11
CA GLU A 41 6.42 -10.51 3.01
C GLU A 41 5.98 -11.11 4.36
N PRO A 42 6.82 -11.91 5.02
CA PRO A 42 6.56 -12.37 6.39
C PRO A 42 6.48 -11.18 7.36
N ALA A 43 5.59 -11.25 8.33
CA ALA A 43 5.41 -10.18 9.32
C ALA A 43 6.71 -9.97 10.14
N GLU A 44 7.40 -11.06 10.46
CA GLU A 44 8.65 -11.08 11.22
C GLU A 44 9.76 -10.30 10.51
N LYS A 45 9.80 -10.35 9.17
CA LYS A 45 10.77 -9.59 8.38
C LYS A 45 10.51 -8.10 8.47
N ILE A 46 9.24 -7.68 8.49
CA ILE A 46 8.88 -6.26 8.64
C ILE A 46 9.23 -5.77 10.04
N MET A 47 8.90 -6.55 11.08
CA MET A 47 9.22 -6.21 12.47
C MET A 47 10.73 -6.09 12.69
N LYS A 48 11.51 -7.10 12.27
CA LYS A 48 12.98 -7.07 12.36
C LYS A 48 13.60 -5.90 11.61
N GLY A 49 13.07 -5.53 10.45
CA GLY A 49 13.57 -4.38 9.71
C GLY A 49 13.39 -3.07 10.48
N VAL A 50 12.33 -2.92 11.28
CA VAL A 50 12.17 -1.76 12.18
C VAL A 50 13.17 -1.83 13.34
N GLU A 51 13.30 -2.99 13.98
CA GLU A 51 14.23 -3.20 15.10
C GLU A 51 15.70 -2.93 14.71
N CYS A 52 16.10 -3.35 13.52
CA CYS A 52 17.45 -3.18 12.98
C CYS A 52 17.70 -1.81 12.32
N ASN A 53 16.75 -0.86 12.39
CA ASN A 53 16.79 0.44 11.71
C ASN A 53 16.91 0.37 10.16
N GLU A 54 16.54 -0.76 9.55
CA GLU A 54 16.43 -0.87 8.08
C GLU A 54 15.13 -0.23 7.56
N PHE A 55 14.08 -0.23 8.37
CA PHE A 55 12.79 0.39 8.09
C PHE A 55 12.48 1.49 9.10
N ILE A 56 11.98 2.62 8.59
CA ILE A 56 11.50 3.71 9.43
C ILE A 56 10.00 3.53 9.61
N TYR A 57 9.56 3.32 10.84
CA TYR A 57 8.14 3.33 11.18
C TYR A 57 7.55 4.72 10.99
N LYS A 58 6.44 4.82 10.24
CA LYS A 58 5.79 6.10 9.91
C LYS A 58 4.43 6.31 10.56
N GLY A 59 3.99 5.42 11.44
CA GLY A 59 2.67 5.46 12.06
C GLY A 59 1.70 4.42 11.49
N ILE A 60 0.58 4.24 12.19
CA ILE A 60 -0.53 3.37 11.76
C ILE A 60 -1.40 4.16 10.79
N MET A 61 -1.71 3.57 9.63
CA MET A 61 -2.71 4.14 8.72
C MET A 61 -4.08 4.13 9.39
N ASN A 62 -4.84 5.22 9.25
CA ASN A 62 -6.22 5.25 9.75
C ASN A 62 -7.06 4.13 9.09
N ALA A 63 -8.13 3.71 9.76
CA ALA A 63 -8.95 2.58 9.32
C ALA A 63 -9.56 2.77 7.91
N ASN A 64 -9.96 3.98 7.56
CA ASN A 64 -10.58 4.28 6.26
C ASN A 64 -9.58 4.17 5.11
N SER A 65 -8.39 4.74 5.27
CA SER A 65 -7.31 4.61 4.29
C SER A 65 -6.82 3.17 4.21
N PHE A 66 -6.73 2.45 5.33
CA PHE A 66 -6.39 1.02 5.33
C PHE A 66 -7.40 0.19 4.54
N GLN A 67 -8.70 0.38 4.79
CA GLN A 67 -9.76 -0.31 4.03
C GLN A 67 -9.70 0.03 2.54
N SER A 68 -9.48 1.31 2.20
CA SER A 68 -9.33 1.74 0.80
C SER A 68 -8.15 1.08 0.10
N ILE A 69 -7.04 0.85 0.82
CA ILE A 69 -5.88 0.13 0.30
C ILE A 69 -6.20 -1.35 0.05
N CYS A 70 -6.94 -1.99 0.96
CA CYS A 70 -7.40 -3.38 0.80
C CYS A 70 -8.34 -3.52 -0.40
N ASP A 71 -9.33 -2.64 -0.52
CA ASP A 71 -10.27 -2.63 -1.64
C ASP A 71 -9.55 -2.38 -2.97
N GLY A 72 -8.63 -1.41 -2.98
CA GLY A 72 -7.83 -1.08 -4.15
C GLY A 72 -6.99 -2.24 -4.63
N LEU A 73 -6.46 -3.08 -3.72
CA LEU A 73 -5.71 -4.28 -4.10
C LEU A 73 -6.55 -5.24 -4.94
N MET A 74 -7.82 -5.43 -4.57
CA MET A 74 -8.72 -6.31 -5.29
C MET A 74 -9.21 -5.69 -6.61
N LYS A 75 -9.44 -4.38 -6.64
CA LYS A 75 -9.90 -3.63 -7.82
C LYS A 75 -8.81 -3.42 -8.88
N SER A 76 -7.56 -3.22 -8.47
CA SER A 76 -6.45 -2.93 -9.38
C SER A 76 -6.23 -4.05 -10.40
N HIS A 77 -6.22 -3.73 -11.69
CA HIS A 77 -5.75 -4.67 -12.73
C HIS A 77 -4.23 -4.90 -12.74
N HIS A 78 -3.47 -4.06 -12.04
CA HIS A 78 -2.01 -4.14 -11.96
C HIS A 78 -1.53 -5.04 -10.82
N ALA A 79 -2.37 -5.28 -9.81
CA ALA A 79 -2.08 -6.22 -8.74
C ALA A 79 -1.96 -7.64 -9.30
N SER A 80 -0.85 -8.33 -8.99
CA SER A 80 -0.65 -9.69 -9.49
C SER A 80 -1.69 -10.68 -8.93
N PRO A 81 -2.15 -11.66 -9.72
CA PRO A 81 -3.11 -12.67 -9.26
C PRO A 81 -2.64 -13.42 -8.01
N LYS A 82 -1.32 -13.67 -7.89
CA LYS A 82 -0.71 -14.31 -6.71
C LYS A 82 -0.94 -13.51 -5.44
N VAL A 83 -0.74 -12.19 -5.48
CA VAL A 83 -0.93 -11.32 -4.31
C VAL A 83 -2.41 -11.20 -3.96
N LYS A 84 -3.30 -11.04 -4.95
CA LYS A 84 -4.74 -11.02 -4.71
C LYS A 84 -5.23 -12.30 -4.06
N LYS A 85 -4.81 -13.45 -4.60
CA LYS A 85 -5.15 -14.76 -4.04
C LYS A 85 -4.68 -14.90 -2.60
N PHE A 86 -3.41 -14.59 -2.33
CA PHE A 86 -2.88 -14.63 -0.97
C PHE A 86 -3.68 -13.74 0.00
N PHE A 87 -4.06 -12.53 -0.44
CA PHE A 87 -4.89 -11.64 0.37
C PHE A 87 -6.28 -12.24 0.62
N SER A 88 -6.97 -12.72 -0.41
CA SER A 88 -8.28 -13.37 -0.26
C SER A 88 -8.23 -14.59 0.68
N ASP A 89 -7.21 -15.43 0.54
CA ASP A 89 -7.02 -16.63 1.37
C ASP A 89 -6.68 -16.28 2.84
N SER A 90 -6.21 -15.05 3.11
CA SER A 90 -5.83 -14.61 4.47
C SER A 90 -6.94 -13.83 5.19
N VAL A 91 -8.00 -13.45 4.48
CA VAL A 91 -9.13 -12.65 5.00
C VAL A 91 -10.41 -13.50 5.15
N GLY A 92 -10.36 -14.75 4.71
CA GLY A 92 -11.39 -15.78 4.96
C GLY A 92 -11.03 -16.67 6.14
#